data_AF-A0A7S8EHE0-F1
#
_entry.id   AF-A0A7S8EHE0-F1
#
_cell.length_a   1.000
_cell.length_b   1.000
_cell.length_c   1.000
_cell.angle_alpha   90.00
_cell.angle_beta   90.00
_cell.angle_gamma   90.00
#
_symmetry.space_group_name_H-M   'P 1'
#
loop_
_entity.id
_entity.type
_entity.pdbx_description
1 polymer ?
#
loop_
_entity_poly.entity_id
_entity_poly.type
_entity_poly.pdbx_seq_one_letter_code
_entity_poly.pdbx_strand_id
1 'polypeptide(L)'
;MFVTPGYAEEAPASVGGETHAGVEAGNGGGSFPPFDPSTFPSQLLWLAITFGLFYLILQRAVLPRIGGILEVRSERIRQDLDQAGRLKEEADAAVAAYEQALAEARANANAIGQDARDSAKLDAEAERKRVETNLDKKLAEAEARISLIKSAAMKEVGTIAENTAAAIVQQLVNGKMDKATIAAAVKAAR
;
A
#
# COMPACT_ATOMS: atom_id res chain seq x y z
N MET A 1 69.29 29.02 35.00
CA MET A 1 69.28 28.44 36.36
C MET A 1 68.52 27.12 36.27
N PHE A 2 69.09 25.93 36.43
CA PHE A 2 70.40 25.54 36.92
C PHE A 2 70.83 24.26 36.20
N VAL A 3 72.05 24.31 35.66
CA VAL A 3 72.91 23.14 35.43
C VAL A 3 73.40 22.71 36.81
N THR A 4 73.28 21.43 37.15
CA THR A 4 73.94 20.86 38.34
C THR A 4 75.17 20.08 37.90
N PRO A 5 76.34 20.32 38.52
CA PRO A 5 77.65 19.92 38.02
C PRO A 5 78.01 18.49 38.45
N GLY A 6 78.89 17.87 37.68
CA GLY A 6 79.61 16.67 38.09
C GLY A 6 80.60 16.98 39.22
N TYR A 7 80.76 16.00 40.10
CA TYR A 7 81.96 15.85 40.91
C TYR A 7 82.48 14.43 40.72
N ALA A 8 83.72 14.35 40.28
CA ALA A 8 84.51 13.13 40.26
C ALA A 8 85.01 12.87 41.68
N GLU A 9 84.96 11.62 42.12
CA GLU A 9 85.75 11.17 43.26
C GLU A 9 86.42 9.83 42.88
N GLU A 10 87.76 9.87 42.88
CA GLU A 10 88.65 8.72 42.67
C GLU A 10 88.58 7.74 43.85
N ALA A 11 88.80 6.46 43.52
CA ALA A 11 88.84 5.32 44.43
C ALA A 11 89.92 5.41 45.51
N PRO A 12 89.85 4.54 46.53
CA PRO A 12 90.83 3.44 46.49
C PRO A 12 90.28 2.06 46.90
N ALA A 13 91.00 1.07 46.40
CA ALA A 13 90.77 -0.36 46.46
C ALA A 13 90.57 -0.97 47.86
N SER A 14 89.79 -2.04 47.93
CA SER A 14 90.22 -3.23 48.67
C SER A 14 89.65 -4.51 48.07
N VAL A 15 90.55 -5.49 48.04
CA VAL A 15 90.50 -6.82 47.45
C VAL A 15 89.55 -7.73 48.24
N GLY A 16 88.65 -8.41 47.53
CA GLY A 16 87.87 -9.54 48.03
C GLY A 16 87.71 -10.53 46.88
N GLY A 17 88.60 -11.52 46.83
CA GLY A 17 88.61 -12.54 45.79
C GLY A 17 87.52 -13.58 45.99
N GLU A 18 86.79 -13.85 44.92
CA GLU A 18 86.15 -15.15 44.70
C GLU A 18 86.52 -15.63 43.30
N THR A 19 87.31 -16.69 43.31
CA THR A 19 87.90 -17.39 42.18
C THR A 19 86.81 -18.17 41.44
N HIS A 20 86.38 -17.71 40.26
CA HIS A 20 85.83 -18.63 39.27
C HIS A 20 86.99 -19.38 38.65
N ALA A 21 87.06 -20.66 39.00
CA ALA A 21 88.07 -21.62 38.61
C ALA A 21 88.34 -21.56 37.10
N GLY A 22 89.63 -21.41 36.77
CA GLY A 22 90.13 -21.60 35.42
C GLY A 22 89.78 -23.00 34.92
N VAL A 23 89.11 -23.05 33.79
CA VAL A 23 89.14 -24.24 32.94
C VAL A 23 90.37 -24.12 32.07
N GLU A 24 91.22 -25.12 32.19
CA GLU A 24 92.49 -25.26 31.51
C GLU A 24 92.32 -25.22 29.99
N ALA A 25 93.14 -24.40 29.34
CA ALA A 25 93.33 -24.42 27.90
C ALA A 25 94.10 -25.68 27.51
N GLY A 26 93.35 -26.76 27.25
CA GLY A 26 93.82 -27.97 26.58
C GLY A 26 94.01 -27.71 25.09
N ASN A 27 95.24 -27.93 24.63
CA ASN A 27 95.77 -27.79 23.29
C ASN A 27 94.86 -28.31 22.14
N GLY A 28 94.40 -27.39 21.27
CA GLY A 28 93.77 -27.68 19.97
C GLY A 28 93.15 -26.42 19.36
N GLY A 29 93.47 -26.07 18.12
CA GLY A 29 92.95 -24.86 17.44
C GLY A 29 91.42 -24.82 17.46
N GLY A 30 90.84 -23.94 18.27
CA GLY A 30 89.42 -23.96 18.62
C GLY A 30 88.68 -22.71 18.19
N SER A 31 87.57 -22.92 17.48
CA SER A 31 86.57 -21.93 17.06
C SER A 31 86.14 -20.98 18.20
N PHE A 32 85.70 -19.77 17.83
CA PHE A 32 85.08 -18.80 18.74
C PHE A 32 84.00 -19.52 19.59
N PRO A 33 84.02 -19.44 20.94
CA PRO A 33 83.21 -20.30 21.81
C PRO A 33 81.69 -20.40 21.49
N PRO A 34 80.99 -19.34 21.04
CA PRO A 34 79.57 -19.47 20.63
C PRO A 34 79.35 -20.03 19.21
N PHE A 35 80.41 -20.29 18.44
CA PHE A 35 80.38 -20.96 17.13
C PHE A 35 81.14 -22.30 17.17
N ASP A 36 81.10 -23.00 18.30
CA ASP A 36 81.59 -24.38 18.37
C ASP A 36 80.54 -25.36 17.80
N PRO A 37 80.80 -25.99 16.63
CA PRO A 37 79.84 -26.87 15.96
C PRO A 37 79.51 -28.15 16.75
N SER A 38 80.28 -28.48 17.78
CA SER A 38 79.99 -29.62 18.65
C SER A 38 78.73 -29.43 19.51
N THR A 39 78.31 -28.18 19.76
CA THR A 39 77.13 -27.84 20.58
C THR A 39 75.83 -27.73 19.77
N PHE A 40 75.93 -27.51 18.46
CA PHE A 40 74.78 -27.33 17.56
C PHE A 40 73.82 -28.53 17.53
N PRO A 41 74.27 -29.81 17.52
CA PRO A 41 73.35 -30.94 17.53
C PRO A 41 72.43 -30.98 18.75
N SER A 42 72.94 -30.62 19.94
CA SER A 42 72.15 -30.57 21.17
C SER A 42 71.15 -29.41 21.15
N GLN A 43 71.57 -28.23 20.66
CA GLN A 43 70.69 -27.08 20.49
C GLN A 43 69.57 -27.36 19.48
N LEU A 44 69.89 -27.99 18.36
CA LEU A 44 68.92 -28.38 17.34
C LEU A 44 67.95 -29.45 17.85
N LEU A 45 68.42 -30.41 18.66
CA LEU A 45 67.57 -31.41 19.30
C LEU A 45 66.55 -30.76 20.25
N TRP A 46 67.01 -29.89 21.16
CA TRP A 46 66.12 -29.18 22.07
C TRP A 46 65.19 -28.19 21.36
N LEU A 47 65.68 -27.51 20.31
CA LEU A 47 64.85 -26.68 19.44
C LEU A 47 63.75 -27.52 18.80
N ALA A 48 64.06 -28.68 18.23
CA ALA A 48 63.08 -29.55 17.59
C ALA A 48 62.04 -30.07 18.59
N ILE A 49 62.46 -30.44 19.81
CA ILE A 49 61.55 -30.89 20.88
C ILE A 49 60.61 -29.76 21.31
N THR A 50 61.15 -28.59 21.64
CA THR A 50 60.36 -27.44 22.13
C THR A 50 59.47 -26.85 21.04
N PHE A 51 59.99 -26.70 19.83
CA PHE A 51 59.22 -26.25 18.67
C PHE A 51 58.13 -27.26 18.30
N GLY A 52 58.44 -28.55 18.31
CA GLY A 52 57.47 -29.62 18.06
C GLY A 52 56.34 -29.62 19.09
N LEU A 53 56.67 -29.50 20.37
CA LEU A 53 55.68 -29.39 21.44
C LEU A 53 54.80 -28.14 21.28
N PHE A 54 55.41 -26.99 21.00
CA PHE A 54 54.68 -25.75 20.75
C PHE A 54 53.77 -25.84 19.51
N TYR A 55 54.26 -26.45 18.42
CA TYR A 55 53.50 -26.67 17.19
C TYR A 55 52.27 -27.54 17.46
N LEU A 56 52.43 -28.63 18.22
CA LEU A 56 51.30 -29.50 18.59
C LEU A 56 50.25 -28.76 19.43
N ILE A 57 50.67 -27.88 20.35
CA ILE A 57 49.76 -27.03 21.11
C ILE A 57 49.01 -26.07 20.18
N LEU A 58 49.70 -25.42 19.24
CA LEU A 58 49.09 -24.52 18.28
C LEU A 58 48.04 -25.23 17.43
N GLN A 59 48.43 -26.39 16.87
CA GLN A 59 47.57 -27.21 16.01
C GLN A 59 46.33 -27.70 16.74
N ARG A 60 46.49 -28.13 18.01
CA ARG A 60 45.41 -28.79 18.75
C ARG A 60 44.53 -27.84 19.53
N ALA A 61 45.02 -26.65 19.91
CA ALA A 61 44.28 -25.71 20.75
C ALA A 61 43.98 -24.36 20.07
N VAL A 62 44.94 -23.76 19.36
CA VAL A 62 44.78 -22.39 18.84
C VAL A 62 44.02 -22.38 17.52
N LEU A 63 44.43 -23.21 16.56
CA LEU A 63 43.76 -23.33 15.26
C LEU A 63 42.26 -23.68 15.36
N PRO A 64 41.82 -24.69 16.15
CA PRO A 64 40.40 -25.00 16.25
C PRO A 64 39.58 -23.88 16.90
N ARG A 65 40.16 -23.11 17.83
CA ARG A 65 39.48 -21.96 18.45
C ARG A 65 39.21 -20.84 17.45
N ILE A 66 40.20 -20.53 16.60
CA ILE A 66 40.05 -19.51 15.54
C ILE A 66 39.06 -20.01 14.48
N GLY A 67 39.16 -21.29 14.08
CA GLY A 67 38.22 -21.92 13.15
C GLY A 67 36.78 -21.85 13.65
N GLY A 68 36.54 -22.14 14.94
CA GLY A 68 35.20 -22.04 15.54
C GLY A 68 34.60 -20.63 15.50
N ILE A 69 35.41 -19.58 15.70
CA ILE A 69 34.94 -18.18 15.62
C ILE A 69 34.56 -17.82 14.18
N LEU A 70 35.37 -18.24 13.20
CA LEU A 70 35.09 -18.02 11.78
C LEU A 70 33.82 -18.75 11.35
N GLU A 71 33.64 -19.99 11.79
CA GLU A 71 32.44 -20.78 11.49
C GLU A 71 31.19 -20.10 12.05
N VAL A 72 31.20 -19.72 13.34
CA VAL A 72 30.06 -19.02 13.98
C VAL A 72 29.71 -17.72 13.25
N ARG A 73 30.71 -16.95 12.81
CA ARG A 73 30.45 -15.74 12.02
C ARG A 73 29.87 -16.06 10.66
N SER A 74 30.42 -17.05 9.96
CA SER A 74 29.93 -17.46 8.65
C SER A 74 28.49 -17.97 8.71
N GLU A 75 28.16 -18.75 9.74
CA GLU A 75 26.84 -19.30 9.95
C GLU A 75 25.84 -18.20 10.30
N ARG A 76 26.23 -17.25 11.16
CA ARG A 76 25.39 -16.09 11.45
C ARG A 76 25.12 -15.25 10.20
N ILE A 77 26.13 -15.00 9.38
CA ILE A 77 25.96 -14.25 8.11
C ILE A 77 25.02 -15.00 7.17
N ARG A 78 25.18 -16.32 7.02
CA ARG A 78 24.27 -17.15 6.20
C ARG A 78 22.84 -17.07 6.74
N GLN A 79 22.66 -17.23 8.04
CA GLN A 79 21.35 -17.15 8.68
C GLN A 79 20.70 -15.77 8.47
N ASP A 80 21.47 -14.69 8.64
CA ASP A 80 21.00 -13.31 8.46
C ASP A 80 20.61 -13.06 6.99
N LEU A 81 21.40 -13.57 6.03
CA LEU A 81 21.08 -13.49 4.59
C LEU A 81 19.84 -14.30 4.22
N ASP A 82 19.70 -15.51 4.74
CA ASP A 82 18.53 -16.35 4.52
C ASP A 82 17.26 -15.72 5.12
N GLN A 83 17.36 -15.14 6.31
CA GLN A 83 16.26 -14.39 6.93
C GLN A 83 15.90 -13.15 6.11
N ALA A 84 16.89 -12.37 5.67
CA ALA A 84 16.66 -11.21 4.81
C ALA A 84 16.01 -11.61 3.48
N GLY A 85 16.43 -12.74 2.89
CA GLY A 85 15.83 -13.30 1.68
C GLY A 85 14.36 -13.66 1.88
N ARG A 86 14.05 -14.42 2.94
CA ARG A 86 12.65 -14.78 3.28
C ARG A 86 11.78 -13.55 3.55
N LEU A 87 12.27 -12.60 4.33
CA LEU A 87 11.53 -11.37 4.62
C LEU A 87 11.28 -10.53 3.37
N LYS A 88 12.23 -10.54 2.42
CA LYS A 88 12.04 -9.90 1.12
C LYS A 88 10.97 -10.61 0.29
N GLU A 89 11.01 -11.93 0.19
CA GLU A 89 9.99 -12.71 -0.52
C GLU A 89 8.60 -12.51 0.08
N GLU A 90 8.48 -12.50 1.42
CA GLU A 90 7.23 -12.22 2.12
C GLU A 90 6.73 -10.80 1.85
N ALA A 91 7.62 -9.81 1.84
CA ALA A 91 7.28 -8.42 1.52
C ALA A 91 6.82 -8.27 0.07
N ASP A 92 7.55 -8.86 -0.88
CA ASP A 92 7.21 -8.83 -2.31
C ASP A 92 5.85 -9.52 -2.56
N ALA A 93 5.60 -10.66 -1.89
CA ALA A 93 4.30 -11.35 -1.94
C ALA A 93 3.17 -10.52 -1.33
N ALA A 94 3.41 -9.84 -0.20
CA ALA A 94 2.43 -8.96 0.43
C ALA A 94 2.10 -7.74 -0.44
N VAL A 95 3.11 -7.15 -1.09
CA VAL A 95 2.91 -6.05 -2.06
C VAL A 95 2.09 -6.52 -3.24
N ALA A 96 2.42 -7.67 -3.84
CA ALA A 96 1.65 -8.22 -4.95
C ALA A 96 0.18 -8.49 -4.58
N ALA A 97 -0.06 -9.09 -3.40
CA ALA A 97 -1.41 -9.33 -2.90
C ALA A 97 -2.18 -8.03 -2.64
N TYR A 98 -1.51 -7.01 -2.11
CA TYR A 98 -2.10 -5.69 -1.87
C TYR A 98 -2.47 -4.99 -3.20
N GLU A 99 -1.58 -5.02 -4.19
CA GLU A 99 -1.83 -4.44 -5.51
C GLU A 99 -2.99 -5.15 -6.22
N GLN A 100 -3.05 -6.49 -6.13
CA GLN A 100 -4.16 -7.27 -6.67
C GLN A 100 -5.48 -6.89 -5.97
N ALA A 101 -5.51 -6.87 -4.64
CA ALA A 101 -6.70 -6.50 -3.88
C ALA A 101 -7.16 -5.07 -4.21
N LEU A 102 -6.22 -4.13 -4.41
CA LEU A 102 -6.54 -2.77 -4.83
C LEU A 102 -7.13 -2.71 -6.25
N ALA A 103 -6.57 -3.49 -7.19
CA ALA A 103 -7.08 -3.59 -8.55
C ALA A 103 -8.50 -4.17 -8.58
N GLU A 104 -8.74 -5.25 -7.83
CA GLU A 104 -10.06 -5.88 -7.68
C GLU A 104 -11.05 -4.93 -7.02
N ALA A 105 -10.66 -4.23 -5.95
CA ALA A 105 -11.53 -3.25 -5.29
C ALA A 105 -11.92 -2.10 -6.23
N ARG A 106 -10.98 -1.60 -7.04
CA ARG A 106 -11.26 -0.57 -8.06
C ARG A 106 -12.19 -1.09 -9.16
N ALA A 107 -11.97 -2.31 -9.63
CA ALA A 107 -12.84 -2.94 -10.62
C ALA A 107 -14.27 -3.11 -10.09
N ASN A 108 -14.41 -3.61 -8.86
CA ASN A 108 -15.69 -3.77 -8.19
C ASN A 108 -16.40 -2.43 -7.95
N ALA A 109 -15.67 -1.40 -7.50
CA ALA A 109 -16.24 -0.07 -7.33
C ALA A 109 -16.76 0.53 -8.65
N ASN A 110 -16.00 0.34 -9.74
CA ASN A 110 -16.43 0.77 -11.06
C ASN A 110 -17.67 0.00 -11.54
N ALA A 111 -17.71 -1.32 -11.34
CA ALA A 111 -18.86 -2.15 -11.68
C ALA A 111 -20.12 -1.72 -10.91
N ILE A 112 -20.01 -1.57 -9.58
CA ILE A 112 -21.12 -1.06 -8.74
C ILE A 112 -21.58 0.32 -9.22
N GLY A 113 -20.64 1.20 -9.56
CA GLY A 113 -20.96 2.54 -10.07
C GLY A 113 -21.67 2.51 -11.43
N GLN A 114 -21.32 1.57 -12.31
CA GLN A 114 -22.00 1.37 -13.58
C GLN A 114 -23.39 0.77 -13.37
N ASP A 115 -23.51 -0.31 -12.60
CA ASP A 115 -24.77 -0.98 -12.31
C ASP A 115 -25.78 -0.02 -11.65
N ALA A 116 -25.32 0.81 -10.70
CA ALA A 116 -26.18 1.80 -10.06
C ALA A 116 -26.67 2.87 -11.04
N ARG A 117 -25.82 3.32 -11.98
CA ARG A 117 -26.22 4.29 -13.02
C ARG A 117 -27.21 3.67 -14.00
N ASP A 118 -26.97 2.43 -14.42
CA ASP A 118 -27.83 1.73 -15.36
C ASP A 118 -29.19 1.43 -14.73
N SER A 119 -29.23 0.95 -13.48
CA SER A 119 -30.47 0.77 -12.73
C SER A 119 -31.22 2.09 -12.54
N ALA A 120 -30.54 3.15 -12.12
CA ALA A 120 -31.18 4.46 -11.95
C ALA A 120 -31.74 5.01 -13.27
N LYS A 121 -31.06 4.77 -14.39
CA LYS A 121 -31.54 5.16 -15.72
C LYS A 121 -32.80 4.37 -16.11
N LEU A 122 -32.80 3.05 -15.88
CA LEU A 122 -33.96 2.19 -16.15
C LEU A 122 -35.17 2.61 -15.30
N ASP A 123 -34.97 2.89 -14.02
CA ASP A 123 -36.02 3.34 -13.11
C ASP A 123 -36.55 4.72 -13.53
N ALA A 124 -35.67 5.64 -13.90
CA ALA A 124 -36.08 6.96 -14.41
C ALA A 124 -36.87 6.87 -15.72
N GLU A 125 -36.47 5.99 -16.65
CA GLU A 125 -37.21 5.74 -17.88
C GLU A 125 -38.58 5.10 -17.62
N ALA A 126 -38.67 4.15 -16.69
CA ALA A 126 -39.93 3.52 -16.29
C ALA A 126 -40.88 4.53 -15.64
N GLU A 127 -40.37 5.34 -14.71
CA GLU A 127 -41.16 6.38 -14.04
C GLU A 127 -41.60 7.46 -15.02
N ARG A 128 -40.72 7.88 -15.94
CA ARG A 128 -41.08 8.81 -17.02
C ARG A 128 -42.24 8.27 -17.86
N LYS A 129 -42.17 7.01 -18.32
CA LYS A 129 -43.26 6.38 -19.08
C LYS A 129 -44.57 6.32 -18.28
N ARG A 130 -44.49 6.03 -16.98
CA ARG A 130 -45.65 6.01 -16.09
C ARG A 130 -46.28 7.40 -15.96
N VAL A 131 -45.47 8.43 -15.78
CA VAL A 131 -45.92 9.82 -15.70
C VAL A 131 -46.53 10.28 -17.02
N GLU A 132 -45.89 9.98 -18.15
CA GLU A 132 -46.42 10.28 -19.50
C GLU A 132 -47.78 9.61 -19.71
N THR A 133 -47.92 8.33 -19.41
CA THR A 133 -49.20 7.61 -19.51
C THR A 133 -50.30 8.23 -18.64
N ASN A 134 -49.96 8.66 -17.42
CA ASN A 134 -50.91 9.33 -16.53
C ASN A 134 -51.28 10.73 -17.02
N LEU A 135 -50.33 11.44 -17.63
CA LEU A 135 -50.57 12.75 -18.20
C LEU A 135 -51.50 12.65 -19.41
N ASP A 136 -51.27 11.68 -20.30
CA ASP A 136 -52.10 11.42 -21.47
C ASP A 136 -53.55 11.10 -21.06
N LYS A 137 -53.73 10.27 -20.02
CA LYS A 137 -55.06 9.99 -19.45
C LYS A 137 -55.74 11.25 -18.94
N LYS A 138 -55.04 12.06 -18.15
CA LYS A 138 -55.59 13.33 -17.63
C LYS A 138 -55.93 14.31 -18.75
N LEU A 139 -55.12 14.35 -19.80
CA LEU A 139 -55.36 15.19 -20.97
C LEU A 139 -56.64 14.74 -21.68
N ALA A 140 -56.79 13.43 -21.94
CA ALA A 140 -57.98 12.87 -22.57
C ALA A 140 -59.25 13.10 -21.73
N GLU A 141 -59.18 12.94 -20.40
CA GLU A 141 -60.29 13.24 -19.48
C GLU A 141 -60.67 14.74 -19.51
N ALA A 142 -59.67 15.63 -19.51
CA ALA A 142 -59.89 17.06 -19.60
C ALA A 142 -60.52 17.45 -20.94
N GLU A 143 -60.04 16.91 -22.05
CA GLU A 143 -60.61 17.11 -23.39
C GLU A 143 -62.06 16.63 -23.48
N ALA A 144 -62.36 15.44 -22.94
CA ALA A 144 -63.71 14.92 -22.88
C ALA A 144 -64.63 15.83 -22.05
N ARG A 145 -64.16 16.33 -20.90
CA ARG A 145 -64.90 17.27 -20.06
C ARG A 145 -65.14 18.61 -20.76
N ILE A 146 -64.14 19.15 -21.45
CA ILE A 146 -64.26 20.38 -22.24
C ILE A 146 -65.30 20.19 -23.36
N SER A 147 -65.25 19.06 -24.07
CA SER A 147 -66.22 18.72 -25.13
C SER A 147 -67.65 18.65 -24.59
N LEU A 148 -67.84 18.02 -23.43
CA LEU A 148 -69.15 17.91 -22.78
C LEU A 148 -69.69 19.28 -22.34
N ILE A 149 -68.87 20.11 -21.70
CA ILE A 149 -69.23 21.48 -21.31
C ILE A 149 -69.57 22.31 -22.55
N LYS A 150 -68.77 22.21 -23.62
CA LYS A 150 -69.03 22.90 -24.89
C LYS A 150 -70.38 22.48 -25.48
N SER A 151 -70.68 21.18 -25.51
CA SER A 151 -71.97 20.69 -26.01
C SER A 151 -73.14 21.15 -25.14
N ALA A 152 -72.98 21.18 -23.82
CA ALA A 152 -74.00 21.66 -22.89
C ALA A 152 -74.26 23.16 -23.08
N ALA A 153 -73.21 23.97 -23.13
CA ALA A 153 -73.31 25.41 -23.37
C ALA A 153 -73.96 25.72 -24.73
N MET A 154 -73.60 24.99 -25.80
CA MET A 154 -74.23 25.16 -27.12
C MET A 154 -75.71 24.78 -27.15
N LYS A 155 -76.15 23.82 -26.32
CA LYS A 155 -77.58 23.51 -26.12
C LYS A 155 -78.28 24.62 -25.35
N GLU A 156 -77.69 25.09 -24.25
CA GLU A 156 -78.25 26.14 -23.40
C GLU A 156 -78.44 27.45 -24.17
N VAL A 157 -77.47 27.84 -25.02
CA VAL A 157 -77.62 28.98 -25.96
C VAL A 157 -78.81 28.79 -26.89
N GLY A 158 -79.05 27.57 -27.40
CA GLY A 158 -80.21 27.26 -28.22
C GLY A 158 -81.53 27.46 -27.46
N THR A 159 -81.60 26.94 -26.23
CA THR A 159 -82.78 27.11 -25.36
C THR A 159 -83.01 28.57 -24.97
N ILE A 160 -81.95 29.34 -24.69
CA ILE A 160 -82.05 30.78 -24.41
C ILE A 160 -82.58 31.52 -25.64
N ALA A 161 -82.07 31.20 -26.84
CA ALA A 161 -82.54 31.79 -28.09
C ALA A 161 -84.03 31.46 -28.37
N GLU A 162 -84.45 30.20 -28.19
CA GLU A 162 -85.85 29.78 -28.32
C GLU A 162 -86.77 30.50 -27.32
N ASN A 163 -86.38 30.57 -26.04
CA ASN A 163 -87.15 31.26 -25.00
C ASN A 163 -87.25 32.78 -25.28
N THR A 164 -86.16 33.40 -25.73
CA THR A 164 -86.13 34.83 -26.06
C THR A 164 -86.98 35.13 -27.29
N ALA A 165 -86.87 34.32 -28.35
CA ALA A 165 -87.70 34.45 -29.55
C ALA A 165 -89.19 34.25 -29.22
N ALA A 166 -89.53 33.28 -28.37
CA ALA A 166 -90.90 33.07 -27.92
C ALA A 166 -91.47 34.28 -27.15
N ALA A 167 -90.67 34.86 -26.25
CA ALA A 167 -91.06 36.08 -25.53
C ALA A 167 -91.30 37.27 -26.48
N ILE A 168 -90.41 37.48 -27.45
CA ILE A 168 -90.54 38.54 -28.46
C ILE A 168 -91.81 38.35 -29.32
N VAL A 169 -92.06 37.13 -29.82
CA VAL A 169 -93.25 36.82 -30.63
C VAL A 169 -94.54 37.00 -29.85
N GLN A 170 -94.57 36.57 -28.58
CA GLN A 170 -95.74 36.75 -27.72
C GLN A 170 -96.09 38.23 -27.53
N GLN A 171 -95.07 39.10 -27.43
CA GLN A 171 -95.25 40.53 -27.22
C GLN A 171 -95.61 41.30 -28.50
N LEU A 172 -95.25 40.79 -29.68
CA LEU A 172 -95.55 41.42 -30.98
C LEU A 172 -96.88 40.95 -31.59
N VAL A 173 -97.24 39.67 -31.45
CA VAL A 173 -98.39 39.07 -32.15
C VAL A 173 -99.63 38.96 -31.25
N ASN A 174 -99.51 39.26 -29.95
CA ASN A 174 -100.59 39.25 -28.96
C ASN A 174 -101.40 37.92 -28.95
N GLY A 175 -100.80 36.82 -29.41
CA GLY A 175 -101.39 35.49 -29.52
C GLY A 175 -100.34 34.39 -29.26
N LYS A 176 -100.78 33.27 -28.67
CA LYS A 176 -99.91 32.12 -28.37
C LYS A 176 -99.64 31.32 -29.65
N MET A 177 -98.44 31.43 -30.21
CA MET A 177 -97.98 30.52 -31.25
C MET A 177 -97.44 29.22 -30.61
N ASP A 178 -97.59 28.09 -31.30
CA ASP A 178 -97.14 26.80 -30.77
C ASP A 178 -95.62 26.72 -30.62
N LYS A 179 -95.17 26.16 -29.50
CA LYS A 179 -93.76 26.11 -29.09
C LYS A 179 -92.90 25.32 -30.09
N ALA A 180 -93.49 24.33 -30.76
CA ALA A 180 -92.80 23.54 -31.78
C ALA A 180 -92.48 24.35 -33.05
N THR A 181 -93.34 25.32 -33.42
CA THR A 181 -93.13 26.16 -34.61
C THR A 181 -91.98 27.16 -34.39
N ILE A 182 -91.89 27.72 -33.18
CA ILE A 182 -90.81 28.64 -32.79
C ILE A 182 -89.47 27.90 -32.75
N ALA A 183 -89.43 26.70 -32.17
CA ALA A 183 -88.22 25.87 -32.15
C ALA A 183 -87.76 25.49 -33.56
N ALA A 184 -88.70 25.16 -34.47
CA ALA A 184 -88.38 24.87 -35.87
C ALA A 184 -87.80 26.09 -36.61
N ALA A 185 -88.37 27.29 -36.39
CA ALA A 185 -87.88 28.53 -37.02
C ALA A 185 -86.49 28.95 -36.50
N VAL A 186 -86.26 28.85 -35.19
CA VAL A 186 -84.94 29.14 -34.59
C VAL A 186 -83.89 28.15 -35.08
N LYS A 187 -84.25 26.87 -35.24
CA LYS A 187 -83.35 25.84 -35.79
C LYS A 187 -83.06 26.03 -37.28
N ALA A 188 -84.01 26.58 -38.06
CA ALA A 188 -83.82 26.89 -39.48
C ALA A 188 -82.95 28.13 -39.72
N ALA A 189 -82.86 29.03 -38.73
CA ALA A 189 -82.03 30.23 -38.76
C ALA A 189 -80.61 30.03 -38.19
N ARG A 190 -80.33 28.84 -37.63
CA ARG A 190 -79.06 28.45 -37.02
C ARG A 190 -78.23 27.60 -37.99
#